data_AF-A0A936DL09-F1
#
_entry.id   AF-A0A936DL09-F1
#
_cell.length_a   1.000
_cell.length_b   1.000
_cell.length_c   1.000
_cell.angle_alpha   90.00
_cell.angle_beta   90.00
_cell.angle_gamma   90.00
#
_symmetry.space_group_name_H-M   'P 1'
#
loop_
_entity.id
_entity.type
_entity.pdbx_description
1 polymer ?
#
loop_
_entity_poly.entity_id
_entity_poly.type
_entity_poly.pdbx_seq_one_letter_code
_entity_poly.pdbx_strand_id
1 'polypeptide(L)'
;MLKQIVFVILATMSLSASAEYSFEIANNTDSDIVGIVVSEDGENWGKFNIGEGIEAGTTSKLVWDSSTDDSGCEFFFMARFSDGSDSELTAFDFCEEDLVLEFN
;
A
#
# COMPACT_ATOMS: atom_id res chain seq x y z
N MET A 1 -36.52 -1.80 -52.32
CA MET A 1 -35.60 -1.18 -51.35
C MET A 1 -35.85 -1.80 -49.98
N LEU A 2 -34.94 -2.64 -49.48
CA LEU A 2 -34.90 -2.99 -48.06
C LEU A 2 -33.44 -3.27 -47.71
N LYS A 3 -32.84 -2.34 -46.97
CA LYS A 3 -31.40 -2.29 -46.66
C LYS A 3 -31.17 -3.23 -45.47
N GLN A 4 -30.46 -4.35 -45.68
CA GLN A 4 -30.10 -5.27 -44.61
C GLN A 4 -29.13 -4.57 -43.66
N ILE A 5 -29.52 -4.40 -42.41
CA ILE A 5 -28.68 -3.83 -41.36
C ILE A 5 -27.90 -4.98 -40.73
N VAL A 6 -26.59 -5.02 -40.99
CA VAL A 6 -25.66 -5.92 -40.32
C VAL A 6 -25.36 -5.35 -38.93
N PHE A 7 -25.75 -6.07 -37.88
CA PHE A 7 -25.35 -5.77 -36.51
C PHE A 7 -23.96 -6.37 -36.25
N VAL A 8 -22.93 -5.52 -36.23
CA VAL A 8 -21.60 -5.89 -35.73
C VAL A 8 -21.60 -5.69 -34.22
N ILE A 9 -21.65 -6.78 -33.46
CA ILE A 9 -21.45 -6.74 -32.01
C ILE A 9 -19.95 -6.67 -31.76
N LEU A 10 -19.46 -5.47 -31.43
CA LEU A 10 -18.09 -5.24 -31.03
C LEU A 10 -17.97 -5.59 -29.54
N ALA A 11 -17.44 -6.78 -29.23
CA ALA A 11 -17.11 -7.16 -27.87
C ALA A 11 -15.92 -6.33 -27.39
N THR A 12 -16.18 -5.32 -26.56
CA THR A 12 -15.13 -4.58 -25.85
C THR A 12 -14.58 -5.48 -24.75
N MET A 13 -13.39 -6.05 -24.96
CA MET A 13 -12.62 -6.60 -23.86
C MET A 13 -12.13 -5.44 -23.00
N SER A 14 -12.70 -5.28 -21.81
CA SER A 14 -12.17 -4.37 -20.80
C SER A 14 -10.79 -4.89 -20.38
N LEU A 15 -9.73 -4.15 -20.73
CA LEU A 15 -8.43 -4.33 -20.09
C LEU A 15 -8.57 -3.81 -18.66
N SER A 16 -8.69 -4.71 -17.69
CA SER A 16 -8.49 -4.37 -16.28
C SER A 16 -7.00 -4.08 -16.09
N ALA A 17 -6.58 -2.83 -16.20
CA ALA A 17 -5.27 -2.42 -15.73
C ALA A 17 -5.34 -2.45 -14.19
N SER A 18 -4.69 -3.42 -13.56
CA SER A 18 -4.43 -3.41 -12.12
C SER A 18 -3.57 -2.17 -11.84
N ALA A 19 -4.17 -1.12 -11.30
CA ALA A 19 -3.41 0.05 -10.87
C ALA A 19 -2.57 -0.39 -9.67
N GLU A 20 -1.25 -0.40 -9.83
CA GLU A 20 -0.33 -0.66 -8.73
C GLU A 20 -0.38 0.54 -7.78
N TYR A 21 -1.08 0.39 -6.64
CA TYR A 21 -1.18 1.44 -5.64
C TYR A 21 0.15 1.57 -4.90
N SER A 22 0.62 2.81 -4.73
CA SER A 22 1.91 3.08 -4.10
C SER A 22 1.79 4.23 -3.11
N PHE A 23 2.50 4.14 -2.00
CA PHE A 23 2.51 5.12 -0.91
C PHE A 23 3.95 5.36 -0.45
N GLU A 24 4.18 6.45 0.28
CA GLU A 24 5.50 6.78 0.82
C GLU A 24 5.56 6.51 2.33
N ILE A 25 6.71 6.01 2.79
CA ILE A 25 7.06 5.92 4.20
C ILE A 25 8.25 6.81 4.47
N ALA A 26 8.12 7.74 5.41
CA ALA A 26 9.22 8.56 5.92
C ALA A 26 9.72 8.01 7.26
N ASN A 27 11.00 7.62 7.31
CA ASN A 27 11.69 7.29 8.55
C ASN A 27 12.40 8.55 9.07
N ASN A 28 11.75 9.32 9.94
CA ASN A 28 12.32 10.53 10.54
C ASN A 28 13.10 10.24 11.84
N THR A 29 13.37 8.97 12.13
CA THR A 29 14.10 8.54 13.32
C THR A 29 15.61 8.43 13.06
N ASP A 30 16.38 8.16 14.11
CA ASP A 30 17.83 7.91 14.06
C ASP A 30 18.19 6.42 13.83
N SER A 31 17.19 5.54 13.65
CA SER A 31 17.37 4.08 13.51
C SER A 31 16.73 3.59 12.21
N ASP A 32 17.39 2.66 11.51
CA ASP A 32 16.83 2.07 10.29
C ASP A 32 15.57 1.26 10.59
N ILE A 33 14.56 1.33 9.73
CA ILE A 33 13.41 0.42 9.77
C ILE A 33 13.82 -0.88 9.08
N VAL A 34 13.81 -1.98 9.84
CA VAL A 34 14.19 -3.32 9.36
C VAL A 34 13.00 -4.25 9.21
N GLY A 35 11.80 -3.80 9.59
CA GLY A 35 10.56 -4.51 9.36
C GLY A 35 9.35 -3.63 9.58
N ILE A 36 8.27 -3.96 8.88
CA ILE A 36 6.95 -3.35 9.09
C ILE A 36 5.95 -4.48 9.25
N VAL A 37 5.09 -4.35 10.26
CA VAL A 37 3.87 -5.14 10.35
C VAL A 37 2.66 -4.26 10.15
N VAL A 38 1.64 -4.83 9.51
CA VAL A 38 0.43 -4.14 9.10
C VAL A 38 -0.79 -4.99 9.43
N SER A 39 -1.88 -4.34 9.83
CA SER A 39 -3.15 -4.99 10.16
C SER A 39 -4.33 -4.09 9.82
N GLU A 40 -5.38 -4.64 9.23
CA GLU A 40 -6.63 -3.92 8.96
C GLU A 40 -7.52 -3.88 10.21
N ASP A 41 -7.53 -4.96 11.00
CA ASP A 41 -8.43 -5.16 12.13
C ASP A 41 -7.77 -4.91 13.51
N GLY A 42 -6.45 -4.74 13.53
CA GLY A 42 -5.64 -4.64 14.76
C GLY A 42 -5.45 -5.97 15.50
N GLU A 43 -5.98 -7.08 14.98
CA GLU A 43 -5.95 -8.41 15.59
C GLU A 43 -5.04 -9.36 14.80
N ASN A 44 -5.11 -9.33 13.47
CA ASN A 44 -4.36 -10.18 12.56
C ASN A 44 -3.27 -9.35 11.85
N TRP A 45 -2.01 -9.72 12.07
CA TRP A 45 -0.86 -8.94 11.63
C TRP A 45 -0.08 -9.65 10.53
N GLY A 46 0.06 -8.97 9.39
CA GLY A 46 0.91 -9.36 8.27
C GLY A 46 2.26 -8.64 8.31
N LYS A 47 3.26 -9.21 7.63
CA LYS A 47 4.54 -8.52 7.38
C LYS A 47 4.44 -7.79 6.05
N PHE A 48 4.81 -6.51 6.05
CA PHE A 48 4.96 -5.76 4.82
C PHE A 48 6.38 -5.95 4.26
N ASN A 49 6.51 -6.14 2.96
CA ASN A 49 7.81 -6.30 2.33
C ASN A 49 8.45 -4.93 2.04
N ILE A 50 9.54 -4.63 2.75
CA ILE A 50 10.32 -3.39 2.59
C ILE A 50 11.71 -3.64 1.98
N GLY A 51 11.94 -4.81 1.39
CA GLY A 51 13.25 -5.18 0.84
C GLY A 51 14.32 -5.26 1.93
N GLU A 52 15.41 -4.50 1.78
CA GLU A 52 16.54 -4.48 2.72
C GLU A 52 16.30 -3.59 3.95
N GLY A 53 15.23 -2.80 3.96
CA GLY A 53 14.90 -1.85 5.02
C GLY A 53 14.76 -0.41 4.50
N ILE A 54 14.50 0.52 5.41
CA ILE A 54 14.40 1.96 5.14
C ILE A 54 15.38 2.69 6.05
N GLU A 55 16.40 3.31 5.47
CA GLU A 55 17.47 4.00 6.20
C GLU A 55 16.92 5.14 7.08
N ALA A 56 17.57 5.38 8.22
CA ALA A 56 17.31 6.52 9.08
C ALA A 56 17.35 7.86 8.31
N GLY A 57 16.36 8.72 8.54
CA GLY A 57 16.23 10.03 7.91
C GLY A 57 15.83 10.02 6.43
N THR A 58 15.29 8.90 5.90
CA THR A 58 14.95 8.75 4.48
C THR A 58 13.46 8.48 4.25
N THR A 59 12.99 8.84 3.05
CA THR A 59 11.65 8.48 2.55
C THR A 59 11.78 7.42 1.48
N SER A 60 11.00 6.35 1.59
CA SER A 60 10.94 5.25 0.62
C SER A 60 9.53 5.10 0.08
N LYS A 61 9.43 4.90 -1.24
CA LYS A 61 8.17 4.61 -1.92
C LYS A 61 7.94 3.10 -1.96
N LEU A 62 6.78 2.67 -1.47
CA LEU A 62 6.37 1.27 -1.41
C LEU A 62 5.15 1.01 -2.28
N VAL A 63 5.01 -0.25 -2.70
CA VAL A 63 3.91 -0.74 -3.53
C VAL A 63 3.02 -1.62 -2.68
N TRP A 64 1.73 -1.31 -2.67
CA TRP A 64 0.72 -2.10 -2.00
C TRP A 64 0.41 -3.37 -2.79
N ASP A 65 0.22 -4.49 -2.09
CA ASP A 65 -0.04 -5.76 -2.75
C ASP A 65 -1.51 -5.84 -3.18
N SER A 66 -1.74 -5.99 -4.48
CA SER A 66 -3.09 -5.98 -5.07
C SER A 66 -3.97 -7.14 -4.58
N SER A 67 -3.42 -8.16 -3.92
CA SER A 67 -4.24 -9.22 -3.30
C SER A 67 -5.12 -8.71 -2.15
N THR A 68 -4.92 -7.47 -1.72
CA THR A 68 -5.70 -6.82 -0.66
C THR A 68 -6.61 -5.71 -1.19
N ASP A 69 -6.80 -5.58 -2.51
CA ASP A 69 -7.63 -4.51 -3.11
C ASP A 69 -9.12 -4.53 -2.67
N ASP A 70 -9.59 -5.63 -2.08
CA ASP A 70 -10.95 -5.77 -1.52
C ASP A 70 -11.05 -5.38 -0.02
N SER A 71 -9.96 -4.90 0.61
CA SER A 71 -9.92 -4.46 2.01
C SER A 71 -10.50 -3.05 2.21
N GLY A 72 -10.73 -2.67 3.47
CA GLY A 72 -10.96 -1.27 3.86
C GLY A 72 -9.75 -0.37 3.61
N CYS A 73 -9.91 0.94 3.86
CA CYS A 73 -8.85 1.94 3.71
C CYS A 73 -8.00 2.14 4.97
N GLU A 74 -8.54 1.81 6.14
CA GLU A 74 -7.87 2.03 7.42
C GLU A 74 -6.98 0.85 7.80
N PHE A 75 -5.72 1.13 8.07
CA PHE A 75 -4.73 0.14 8.49
C PHE A 75 -3.90 0.65 9.65
N PHE A 76 -3.48 -0.27 10.51
CA PHE A 76 -2.53 -0.04 11.57
C PHE A 76 -1.15 -0.52 11.15
N PHE A 77 -0.14 0.31 11.39
CA PHE A 77 1.26 0.02 11.10
C PHE A 77 2.11 0.07 12.36
N MET A 78 3.14 -0.78 12.39
CA MET A 78 4.21 -0.71 13.37
C MET A 78 5.55 -0.95 12.67
N ALA A 79 6.51 -0.07 12.91
CA ALA A 79 7.88 -0.24 12.47
C ALA A 79 8.70 -0.98 13.52
N ARG A 80 9.60 -1.84 13.06
CA ARG A 80 10.65 -2.44 13.87
C ARG A 80 11.99 -1.82 13.47
N PHE A 81 12.71 -1.29 14.44
CA PHE A 81 13.96 -0.56 14.21
C PHE A 81 15.19 -1.45 14.39
N SER A 82 16.29 -1.07 13.75
CA SER A 82 17.57 -1.81 13.80
C SER A 82 18.21 -1.82 15.20
N ASP A 83 17.85 -0.87 16.07
CA ASP A 83 18.24 -0.85 17.49
C ASP A 83 17.46 -1.87 18.36
N GLY A 84 16.48 -2.56 17.76
CA GLY A 84 15.65 -3.57 18.41
C GLY A 84 14.38 -3.06 19.07
N SER A 85 14.12 -1.75 19.04
CA SER A 85 12.85 -1.15 19.47
C SER A 85 11.76 -1.29 18.39
N ASP A 86 10.52 -1.09 18.81
CA ASP A 86 9.34 -1.06 17.94
C ASP A 86 8.66 0.32 18.10
N SER A 87 8.06 0.86 17.03
CA SER A 87 7.28 2.10 17.09
C SER A 87 5.97 1.90 17.85
N GLU A 88 5.29 3.00 18.18
CA GLU A 88 3.86 2.94 18.49
C GLU A 88 3.06 2.48 17.26
N LEU A 89 1.82 2.04 17.49
CA LEU A 89 0.89 1.74 16.39
C LEU A 89 0.42 3.04 15.74
N THR A 90 0.55 3.13 14.43
CA THR A 90 0.09 4.27 13.64
C THR A 90 -1.07 3.84 12.76
N ALA A 91 -2.24 4.45 12.97
CA ALA A 91 -3.37 4.28 12.06
C ALA A 91 -3.16 5.15 10.80
N PHE A 92 -3.48 4.60 9.65
CA PHE A 92 -3.33 5.25 8.35
C PHE A 92 -4.55 4.98 7.49
N ASP A 93 -5.10 6.03 6.89
CA ASP A 93 -6.29 5.94 6.03
C ASP A 93 -5.89 6.18 4.58
N PHE A 94 -5.85 5.11 3.78
CA PHE A 94 -5.48 5.15 2.36
C PHE A 94 -6.54 5.75 1.44
N CYS A 95 -7.74 6.09 1.95
CA CYS A 95 -8.78 6.76 1.16
C CYS A 95 -8.49 8.27 0.96
N GLU A 96 -7.55 8.84 1.71
CA GLU A 96 -7.12 10.24 1.58
C GLU A 96 -6.07 10.41 0.46
N GLU A 97 -5.86 11.65 -0.01
CA GLU A 97 -4.89 11.98 -1.06
C GLU A 97 -3.53 12.44 -0.48
N ASP A 98 -2.44 12.34 -1.26
CA ASP A 98 -1.08 12.81 -0.92
C ASP A 98 -0.51 12.26 0.42
N LEU A 99 -0.72 10.96 0.62
CA LEU A 99 -0.44 10.26 1.87
C LEU A 99 1.03 9.85 2.05
N VAL A 100 1.64 10.27 3.16
CA VAL A 100 2.96 9.81 3.64
C VAL A 100 2.80 9.25 5.04
N LEU A 101 3.20 7.99 5.25
CA LEU A 101 3.24 7.37 6.57
C LEU A 101 4.57 7.73 7.25
N GLU A 102 4.51 8.45 8.36
CA GLU A 102 5.70 8.93 9.07
C GLU A 102 5.96 8.16 10.36
N PHE A 103 7.22 7.76 10.57
CA PHE A 103 7.73 7.25 11.85
C PHE A 103 8.71 8.28 12.42
N ASN A 104 8.53 8.64 13.70
CA ASN A 104 9.25 9.71 14.40
C ASN A 104 9.78 9.25 15.75
#